data_AF-F7BB55-F1
#
_entry.id   AF-F7BB55-F1
#
_cell.length_a   1.000
_cell.length_b   1.000
_cell.length_c   1.000
_cell.angle_alpha   90.00
_cell.angle_beta   90.00
_cell.angle_gamma   90.00
#
_symmetry.space_group_name_H-M   'P 1'
#
loop_
_entity.id
_entity.type
_entity.pdbx_description
1 polymer ?
#
loop_
_entity_poly.entity_id
_entity_poly.type
_entity_poly.pdbx_seq_one_letter_code
_entity_poly.pdbx_strand_id
1 'polypeptide(L)'
;TRRALHFVLRHEEFEEGCKAACNGPYDGKWSKTMVGFGPEDDHFVAELTYNYGIGDYKLGNDFMGITLASSQAVSNARKLEWPLSKVAEGIFETEAP
;
A
#
# COMPACT_ATOMS: atom_id res chain seq x y z
N THR A 1 -17.57 21.91 3.17
CA THR A 1 -17.37 20.67 3.96
C THR A 1 -16.02 20.08 3.60
N ARG A 2 -14.98 20.28 4.43
CA ARG A 2 -13.69 19.63 4.23
C ARG A 2 -13.80 18.20 4.79
N ARG A 3 -14.01 17.20 3.93
CA ARG A 3 -13.77 15.80 4.32
C ARG A 3 -12.27 15.68 4.56
N ALA A 4 -11.86 15.47 5.80
CA ALA A 4 -10.53 14.94 6.08
C ALA A 4 -10.47 13.55 5.44
N LEU A 5 -9.72 13.42 4.35
CA LEU A 5 -9.34 12.12 3.80
C LEU A 5 -8.34 11.52 4.79
N HIS A 6 -8.82 10.69 5.72
CA HIS A 6 -7.94 9.88 6.55
C HIS A 6 -7.40 8.76 5.67
N PHE A 7 -6.24 9.00 5.05
CA PHE A 7 -5.55 7.99 4.23
C PHE A 7 -4.95 6.87 5.08
N VAL A 8 -4.59 7.18 6.34
CA VAL A 8 -4.15 6.21 7.35
C VAL A 8 -5.31 5.96 8.30
N LEU A 9 -5.69 4.69 8.44
CA LEU A 9 -6.82 4.25 9.27
C LEU A 9 -6.36 3.87 10.68
N ARG A 10 -5.31 3.06 10.76
CA ARG A 10 -4.60 2.70 12.01
C ARG A 10 -3.16 2.32 11.73
N HIS A 11 -2.34 2.41 12.77
CA HIS A 11 -0.92 2.05 12.74
C HIS A 11 -0.55 1.36 14.06
N GLU A 12 0.16 0.24 13.95
CA GLU A 12 0.55 -0.62 15.06
C GLU A 12 2.05 -0.94 14.97
N GLU A 13 2.74 -0.85 16.11
CA GLU A 13 4.15 -1.21 16.26
C GLU A 13 4.28 -2.51 17.05
N PHE A 14 5.20 -3.37 16.62
CA PHE A 14 5.44 -4.69 17.22
C PHE A 14 6.92 -4.83 17.57
N GLU A 15 7.19 -5.09 18.86
CA GLU A 15 8.56 -5.20 19.37
C GLU A 15 9.20 -6.58 19.13
N GLU A 16 8.38 -7.59 18.84
CA GLU A 16 8.78 -8.98 18.63
C GLU A 16 8.28 -9.47 17.26
N GLY A 17 9.07 -10.36 16.63
CA GLY A 17 8.64 -11.08 15.46
C GLY A 17 7.37 -11.91 15.71
N CYS A 18 6.63 -12.22 14.64
CA CYS A 18 5.47 -13.10 14.77
C CYS A 18 5.92 -14.46 15.37
N LYS A 19 5.13 -15.08 16.25
CA LYS A 19 5.50 -16.36 16.92
C LYS A 19 5.62 -17.57 15.97
N ALA A 20 5.60 -17.36 14.65
CA ALA A 20 5.86 -18.41 13.68
C ALA A 20 7.33 -18.82 13.72
N ALA A 21 7.58 -20.12 13.89
CA ALA A 21 8.92 -20.70 14.05
C ALA A 21 9.84 -20.61 12.80
N CYS A 22 9.44 -19.88 11.75
CA CYS A 22 10.09 -19.89 10.44
C CYS A 22 10.22 -18.50 9.77
N ASN A 23 10.16 -17.39 10.51
CA ASN A 23 10.20 -16.04 9.92
C ASN A 23 11.53 -15.65 9.27
N GLY A 24 12.58 -16.47 9.37
CA GLY A 24 13.88 -16.18 8.75
C GLY A 24 14.38 -14.77 9.11
N PRO A 25 14.70 -13.90 8.13
CA PRO A 25 15.21 -12.54 8.40
C PRO A 25 14.17 -11.57 8.98
N TYR A 26 12.91 -11.99 9.15
CA TYR A 26 11.78 -11.15 9.58
C TYR A 26 11.39 -11.33 11.05
N ASP A 27 12.30 -11.84 11.88
CA ASP A 27 12.03 -12.13 13.30
C ASP A 27 12.24 -10.91 14.24
N GLY A 28 12.50 -9.74 13.66
CA GLY A 28 12.74 -8.48 14.37
C GLY A 28 11.48 -7.63 14.58
N LYS A 29 11.70 -6.36 14.94
CA LYS A 29 10.64 -5.35 15.04
C LYS A 29 9.98 -5.12 13.69
N TRP A 30 8.67 -4.86 13.71
CA TRP A 30 7.91 -4.55 12.50
C TRP A 30 6.73 -3.64 12.83
N SER A 31 6.20 -2.97 11.81
CA SER A 31 4.99 -2.18 11.93
C SER A 31 3.95 -2.55 10.88
N LYS A 32 2.69 -2.30 11.22
CA LYS A 32 1.52 -2.51 10.36
C LYS A 32 0.81 -1.18 10.20
N THR A 33 0.55 -0.78 8.97
CA THR A 33 -0.21 0.44 8.69
C THR A 33 -1.36 0.14 7.73
N MET A 34 -2.59 0.39 8.16
CA MET A 34 -3.78 0.23 7.32
C MET A 34 -4.07 1.54 6.61
N VAL A 35 -4.15 1.49 5.28
CA VAL A 35 -4.47 2.65 4.44
C VAL A 35 -5.63 2.36 3.50
N GLY A 36 -6.52 3.33 3.31
CA GLY A 36 -7.73 3.11 2.51
C GLY A 36 -8.57 4.37 2.31
N PHE A 37 -9.70 4.20 1.62
CA PHE A 37 -10.64 5.29 1.33
C PHE A 37 -11.74 5.47 2.39
N GLY A 38 -11.79 4.59 3.39
CA GLY A 38 -12.79 4.59 4.45
C GLY A 38 -12.50 3.50 5.50
N PRO A 39 -13.42 3.31 6.48
CA PRO A 39 -13.26 2.31 7.54
C PRO A 39 -13.08 0.88 7.01
N GLU A 40 -12.38 0.04 7.78
CA GLU A 40 -12.07 -1.34 7.39
C GLU A 40 -13.31 -2.26 7.33
N ASP A 41 -14.38 -1.92 8.06
CA ASP A 41 -15.62 -2.71 8.11
C ASP A 41 -16.39 -2.72 6.77
N ASP A 42 -16.21 -1.68 5.96
CA ASP A 42 -16.98 -1.45 4.73
C ASP A 42 -16.12 -1.09 3.50
N HIS A 43 -14.80 -1.02 3.64
CA HIS A 43 -13.88 -0.75 2.53
C HIS A 43 -12.81 -1.83 2.40
N PHE A 44 -12.43 -2.12 1.16
CA PHE A 44 -11.16 -2.79 0.89
C PHE A 44 -10.01 -1.82 1.19
N VAL A 45 -9.02 -2.28 1.95
CA VAL A 45 -7.87 -1.48 2.43
C VAL A 45 -6.57 -2.19 2.11
N ALA A 46 -5.47 -1.43 2.04
CA ALA A 46 -4.13 -2.01 1.96
C ALA A 46 -3.52 -2.07 3.35
N GLU A 47 -3.04 -3.25 3.74
CA GLU A 47 -2.15 -3.42 4.87
C GLU A 47 -0.70 -3.27 4.37
N LEU A 48 0.01 -2.27 4.90
CA LEU A 48 1.43 -2.06 4.65
C LEU A 48 2.22 -2.63 5.84
N THR A 49 3.04 -3.64 5.57
CA THR A 49 3.94 -4.25 6.56
C THR A 49 5.36 -3.76 6.34
N TYR A 50 5.97 -3.18 7.37
CA TYR A 50 7.37 -2.76 7.34
C TYR A 50 8.19 -3.55 8.36
N ASN A 51 9.14 -4.35 7.90
CA ASN A 51 10.10 -5.04 8.76
C ASN A 51 11.36 -4.18 8.93
N TYR A 52 11.75 -3.90 10.19
CA TYR A 52 12.85 -2.99 10.46
C TYR A 52 14.18 -3.56 9.96
N GLY A 53 14.95 -2.72 9.26
CA GLY A 53 16.23 -3.11 8.67
C GLY A 53 16.11 -3.85 7.33
N ILE A 54 14.90 -4.14 6.85
CA ILE A 54 14.66 -4.73 5.52
C ILE A 54 14.16 -3.64 4.57
N GLY A 55 15.01 -3.20 3.64
CA GLY A 55 14.71 -2.11 2.70
C GLY A 55 14.23 -2.54 1.32
N ASP A 56 14.31 -3.83 0.99
CA ASP A 56 13.96 -4.35 -0.33
C ASP A 56 13.29 -5.73 -0.21
N TYR A 57 12.33 -5.98 -1.10
CA TYR A 57 11.69 -7.27 -1.26
C TYR A 57 11.68 -7.61 -2.74
N LYS A 58 12.22 -8.79 -3.10
CA LYS A 58 12.16 -9.27 -4.46
C LYS A 58 10.70 -9.55 -4.86
N LEU A 59 10.18 -8.74 -5.78
CA LEU A 59 8.84 -8.94 -6.33
C LEU A 59 8.77 -10.25 -7.14
N GLY A 60 7.71 -11.02 -6.91
CA GLY A 60 7.35 -12.19 -7.71
C GLY A 60 6.57 -11.80 -8.96
N ASN A 61 5.83 -12.76 -9.53
CA ASN A 61 4.92 -12.55 -10.65
C ASN A 61 3.49 -13.04 -10.36
N ASP A 62 3.21 -13.34 -9.10
CA ASP A 62 1.94 -13.82 -8.58
C ASP A 62 0.94 -12.68 -8.39
N PHE A 63 1.38 -11.56 -7.83
CA PHE A 63 0.56 -10.35 -7.69
C PHE A 63 0.67 -9.47 -8.93
N MET A 64 -0.45 -9.31 -9.64
CA MET A 64 -0.50 -8.52 -10.88
C MET A 64 -0.85 -7.04 -10.69
N GLY A 65 -1.51 -6.68 -9.59
CA GLY A 65 -1.89 -5.30 -9.30
C GLY A 65 -3.27 -5.13 -8.64
N ILE A 66 -3.58 -3.88 -8.29
CA ILE A 66 -4.89 -3.45 -7.78
C ILE A 66 -5.44 -2.38 -8.71
N THR A 67 -6.70 -2.54 -9.13
CA THR A 67 -7.42 -1.53 -9.92
C THR A 67 -8.31 -0.68 -9.01
N LEU A 68 -8.25 0.64 -9.16
CA LEU A 68 -9.13 1.58 -8.47
C LEU A 68 -9.71 2.61 -9.43
N ALA A 69 -10.93 3.05 -9.17
CA ALA A 69 -11.60 4.09 -9.96
C ALA A 69 -11.42 5.46 -9.28
N SER A 70 -10.48 6.27 -9.78
CA SER A 70 -10.26 7.63 -9.25
C SER A 70 -9.62 8.56 -10.28
N SER A 71 -10.42 9.48 -10.83
CA SER A 71 -9.90 10.58 -11.66
C SER A 71 -8.98 11.51 -10.88
N GLN A 72 -9.18 11.62 -9.56
CA GLN A 72 -8.31 12.40 -8.68
C GLN A 72 -6.94 11.77 -8.52
N ALA A 73 -6.84 10.43 -8.41
CA ALA A 73 -5.55 9.74 -8.34
C ALA A 73 -4.74 9.95 -9.63
N VAL A 74 -5.38 9.83 -10.80
CA VAL A 74 -4.76 10.12 -12.10
C VAL A 74 -4.28 11.58 -12.19
N SER A 75 -5.13 12.53 -11.75
CA SER A 75 -4.76 13.95 -11.71
C SER A 75 -3.57 14.22 -10.79
N ASN A 76 -3.55 13.57 -9.62
CA ASN A 76 -2.46 13.71 -8.65
C ASN A 76 -1.16 13.11 -9.19
N ALA A 77 -1.19 11.92 -9.79
CA ALA A 77 -0.02 11.28 -10.39
C ALA A 77 0.63 12.18 -11.44
N ARG A 78 -0.17 12.77 -12.34
CA ARG A 78 0.32 13.74 -13.34
C ARG A 78 0.94 14.98 -12.71
N LYS A 79 0.29 15.55 -11.67
CA LYS A 79 0.77 16.74 -10.98
C LYS A 79 2.10 16.49 -10.25
N LEU A 80 2.29 15.29 -9.71
CA LEU A 80 3.48 14.88 -8.97
C LEU A 80 4.55 14.24 -9.87
N GLU A 81 4.32 14.20 -11.19
CA GLU A 81 5.21 13.54 -12.16
C GLU A 81 5.46 12.06 -11.83
N TRP A 82 4.49 11.41 -11.19
CA TRP A 82 4.54 9.96 -10.94
C TRP A 82 4.38 9.19 -12.26
N PRO A 83 5.25 8.20 -12.56
CA PRO A 83 5.18 7.44 -13.81
C PRO A 83 3.80 6.83 -14.03
N LEU A 84 3.13 7.19 -15.12
CA LEU A 84 1.77 6.75 -15.42
C LEU A 84 1.59 6.56 -16.93
N SER A 85 1.22 5.35 -17.33
CA SER A 85 0.99 4.94 -18.72
C SER A 85 -0.50 4.84 -19.01
N LYS A 86 -0.97 5.37 -20.13
CA LYS A 86 -2.35 5.16 -20.59
C LYS A 86 -2.41 3.86 -21.39
N VAL A 87 -3.15 2.87 -20.90
CA VAL A 87 -3.25 1.54 -21.53
C VAL A 87 -4.55 1.36 -22.33
N ALA A 88 -5.60 2.10 -21.97
CA ALA A 88 -6.85 2.18 -22.74
C ALA A 88 -7.56 3.51 -22.48
N GLU A 89 -8.70 3.74 -23.12
CA GLU A 89 -9.53 4.91 -22.82
C GLU A 89 -10.01 4.88 -21.37
N GLY A 90 -9.68 5.92 -20.60
CA GLY A 90 -10.01 6.02 -19.18
C GLY A 90 -9.21 5.09 -18.24
N ILE A 91 -8.31 4.25 -18.77
CA ILE A 91 -7.52 3.29 -17.98
C ILE A 91 -6.04 3.69 -18.02
N PHE A 92 -5.46 3.83 -16.83
CA PHE A 92 -4.08 4.21 -16.61
C PHE A 92 -3.42 3.20 -15.66
N GLU A 93 -2.15 2.93 -15.91
CA GLU A 93 -1.34 1.95 -15.17
C GLU A 93 -0.06 2.58 -14.67
N THR A 94 0.39 2.16 -13.50
CA THR A 94 1.66 2.53 -12.89
C THR A 94 2.22 1.32 -12.16
N GLU A 95 3.54 1.22 -12.10
CA GLU A 95 4.24 0.16 -11.38
C GLU A 95 4.66 0.66 -10.00
N ALA A 96 4.78 -0.27 -9.05
CA ALA A 96 5.38 0.04 -7.76
C ALA A 96 6.85 0.47 -7.97
N PRO A 97 7.35 1.47 -7.21
CA PRO A 97 8.72 1.95 -7.33
C PRO A 97 9.76 0.91 -6.88
#